data_AF-A0A0F5P720-F1
#
_entry.id   AF-A0A0F5P720-F1
#
_cell.length_a   1.000
_cell.length_b   1.000
_cell.length_c   1.000
_cell.angle_alpha   90.00
_cell.angle_beta   90.00
_cell.angle_gamma   90.00
#
_symmetry.space_group_name_H-M   'P 1'
#
loop_
_entity.id
_entity.type
_entity.pdbx_description
1 polymer ?
#
loop_
_entity_poly.entity_id
_entity_poly.type
_entity_poly.pdbx_seq_one_letter_code
_entity_poly.pdbx_strand_id
1 'polypeptide(L)'
;MRRAAGLDRLRILPADPTIGAGTAVAAGKYIGRRTYVEVISDGQGYSATRVEFQITRWLSLLSSISTIGRQSASVKVSKDY
;
A
#
# COMPACT_ATOMS: atom_id res chain seq x y z
N MET A 1 19.83 -4.27 -1.27
CA MET A 1 18.64 -3.53 -0.80
C MET A 1 18.86 -2.05 -1.04
N ARG A 2 18.24 -1.45 -2.05
CA ARG A 2 18.43 -0.02 -2.37
C ARG A 2 17.48 0.80 -1.49
N ARG A 3 17.98 1.33 -0.37
CA ARG A 3 17.29 2.34 0.44
C ARG A 3 17.25 3.64 -0.37
N ALA A 4 16.11 3.94 -0.98
CA ALA A 4 15.88 5.22 -1.64
C ALA A 4 15.34 6.20 -0.59
N ALA A 5 16.10 7.27 -0.32
CA ALA A 5 15.66 8.52 0.31
C ALA A 5 14.53 8.42 1.36
N GLY A 6 14.77 7.72 2.47
CA GLY A 6 13.85 7.72 3.63
C GLY A 6 12.54 6.93 3.45
N LEU A 7 12.42 6.13 2.39
CA LEU A 7 11.36 5.13 2.24
C LEU A 7 11.82 3.77 2.75
N ASP A 8 10.93 3.06 3.43
CA ASP A 8 11.23 1.73 3.99
C ASP A 8 11.07 0.62 2.95
N ARG A 9 10.17 0.81 1.98
CA ARG A 9 9.94 -0.14 0.90
C ARG A 9 9.76 0.61 -0.42
N LEU A 10 10.52 0.22 -1.43
CA LEU A 10 10.32 0.69 -2.80
C LEU A 10 10.34 -0.53 -3.72
N ARG A 11 9.28 -0.70 -4.52
CA ARG A 11 9.16 -1.83 -5.45
C ARG A 11 8.48 -1.41 -6.74
N ILE A 12 8.75 -2.17 -7.80
CA ILE A 12 8.05 -2.04 -9.08
C ILE A 12 6.98 -3.12 -9.11
N LEU A 13 5.77 -2.74 -9.51
CA LEU A 13 4.65 -3.63 -9.75
C LEU A 13 4.49 -3.79 -11.27
N PRO A 14 4.29 -5.02 -11.77
CA PRO A 14 4.01 -5.23 -13.18
C PRO A 14 2.67 -4.57 -13.55
N ALA A 15 2.48 -4.33 -14.84
CA ALA A 15 1.21 -3.84 -15.36
C ALA A 15 0.07 -4.82 -15.03
N ASP A 16 -1.09 -4.27 -14.68
CA ASP A 16 -2.32 -5.01 -14.41
C ASP A 16 -3.45 -4.50 -15.33
N PRO A 17 -3.75 -5.23 -16.42
CA PRO A 17 -4.77 -4.82 -17.37
C PRO A 17 -6.18 -4.88 -16.81
N THR A 18 -6.44 -5.63 -15.72
CA THR A 18 -7.79 -5.76 -15.12
C THR A 18 -8.27 -4.45 -14.49
N ILE A 19 -7.32 -3.60 -14.11
CA ILE A 19 -7.53 -2.28 -13.54
C ILE A 19 -6.99 -1.18 -14.46
N GLY A 20 -6.49 -1.52 -15.66
CA GLY A 20 -5.90 -0.55 -16.58
C GLY A 20 -4.63 0.12 -16.04
N ALA A 21 -3.91 -0.53 -15.12
CA ALA A 21 -2.68 0.00 -14.55
C ALA A 21 -1.47 -0.43 -15.40
N GLY A 22 -0.63 0.54 -15.76
CA GLY A 22 0.67 0.28 -16.36
C GLY A 22 1.69 -0.26 -15.36
N THR A 23 2.96 -0.35 -15.77
CA THR A 23 4.04 -0.68 -14.84
C THR A 23 4.12 0.40 -13.77
N ALA A 24 3.87 0.03 -12.53
CA ALA A 24 3.73 0.98 -11.44
C ALA A 24 4.92 0.92 -10.49
N VAL A 25 5.21 2.03 -9.84
CA VAL A 25 6.15 2.10 -8.72
C VAL A 25 5.34 2.23 -7.44
N ALA A 26 5.67 1.40 -6.45
CA ALA A 26 5.10 1.45 -5.11
C ALA A 26 6.16 1.92 -4.12
N ALA A 27 5.88 3.03 -3.45
CA ALA A 27 6.69 3.65 -2.43
C ALA A 27 5.97 3.55 -1.07
N GLY A 28 6.59 2.82 -0.15
CA GLY A 28 6.08 2.50 1.18
C GLY A 28 6.96 3.03 2.30
N LYS A 29 6.32 3.50 3.36
CA LYS A 29 6.98 4.03 4.56
C LYS A 29 6.18 3.71 5.82
N TYR A 30 6.90 3.37 6.87
CA TYR A 30 6.38 3.29 8.22
C TYR A 30 6.38 4.66 8.88
N ILE A 31 5.22 5.08 9.35
CA ILE A 31 5.04 6.26 10.18
C ILE A 31 4.96 5.76 11.63
N GLY A 32 6.10 5.87 12.33
CA GLY A 32 6.26 5.26 13.65
C GLY A 32 6.30 3.73 13.55
N ARG A 33 5.82 3.04 14.59
CA ARG A 33 5.92 1.57 14.70
C ARG A 33 4.68 0.80 14.22
N ARG A 34 3.57 1.50 14.01
CA ARG A 34 2.24 0.86 13.89
C ARG A 34 1.49 1.25 12.62
N THR A 35 1.95 2.27 11.91
CA THR A 35 1.28 2.78 10.72
C THR A 35 2.19 2.59 9.52
N TYR A 36 1.70 1.91 8.50
CA TYR A 36 2.37 1.79 7.21
C TYR A 36 1.55 2.50 6.15
N VAL A 37 2.21 3.30 5.31
CA VAL A 37 1.59 4.00 4.20
C VAL A 37 2.33 3.62 2.93
N GLU A 38 1.61 3.25 1.89
CA GLU A 38 2.15 2.92 0.58
C GLU A 38 1.37 3.66 -0.51
N VAL A 39 2.10 4.33 -1.39
CA VAL A 39 1.55 4.97 -2.59
C VAL A 39 2.08 4.24 -3.81
N ILE A 40 1.18 3.95 -4.73
CA ILE A 40 1.42 3.24 -5.98
C ILE A 40 1.06 4.21 -7.11
N SER A 41 1.92 4.33 -8.11
CA SER A 41 1.64 5.13 -9.31
C SER A 41 2.33 4.55 -10.53
N ASP A 42 1.62 4.49 -11.66
CA ASP A 42 2.19 4.11 -12.96
C ASP A 42 2.62 5.32 -13.81
N GLY A 43 2.37 6.55 -13.33
CA GLY A 43 2.64 7.77 -14.07
C GLY A 43 1.80 7.95 -15.34
N GLN A 44 0.83 7.08 -15.61
CA GLN A 44 -0.03 7.08 -16.79
C GLN A 44 -1.52 7.25 -16.46
N GLY A 45 -1.88 7.32 -15.18
CA GLY A 45 -3.24 7.63 -14.72
C GLY A 45 -3.73 6.73 -13.59
N TYR A 46 -3.08 5.60 -13.35
CA TYR A 46 -3.35 4.79 -12.18
C TYR A 46 -2.57 5.30 -10.98
N SER A 47 -3.26 5.48 -9.86
CA SER A 47 -2.62 5.62 -8.56
C SER A 47 -3.46 4.94 -7.48
N ALA A 48 -2.78 4.40 -6.47
CA ALA A 48 -3.43 3.81 -5.31
C ALA A 48 -2.67 4.13 -4.03
N THR A 49 -3.40 4.50 -2.99
CA THR A 49 -2.87 4.78 -1.66
C THR A 49 -3.41 3.75 -0.69
N ARG A 50 -2.50 3.10 0.02
CA ARG A 50 -2.80 2.09 1.03
C ARG A 50 -2.27 2.54 2.38
N VAL A 51 -3.09 2.40 3.40
CA VAL A 51 -2.74 2.69 4.79
C VAL A 51 -3.08 1.49 5.63
N GLU A 52 -2.10 0.96 6.35
CA GLU A 52 -2.29 -0.10 7.34
C GLU A 52 -2.01 0.47 8.73
N PHE A 53 -2.95 0.27 9.65
CA PHE A 53 -2.82 0.66 11.04
C PHE A 53 -2.93 -0.56 11.95
N GLN A 54 -1.88 -0.83 12.71
CA GLN A 54 -1.84 -1.92 13.68
C GLN A 54 -2.44 -1.48 15.01
N ILE A 55 -3.65 -1.96 15.31
CA ILE A 55 -4.38 -1.68 16.57
C ILE A 55 -3.83 -2.53 17.71
N THR A 56 -3.48 -3.78 17.43
CA THR A 56 -2.76 -4.65 18.38
C THR A 56 -1.77 -5.52 17.59
N ARG A 57 -1.02 -6.38 18.28
CA ARG A 57 -0.14 -7.37 17.62
C ARG A 57 -0.91 -8.36 16.74
N TRP A 58 -2.21 -8.54 16.99
CA TRP A 58 -3.09 -9.51 16.31
C TRP A 58 -4.21 -8.84 15.50
N LEU A 59 -4.31 -7.50 15.53
CA LEU A 59 -5.39 -6.75 14.89
C LEU A 59 -4.83 -5.59 14.07
N SER A 60 -5.22 -5.54 12.80
CA SER A 60 -4.84 -4.49 11.85
C SER A 60 -6.03 -4.01 11.04
N LEU A 61 -6.04 -2.71 10.72
CA LEU A 61 -6.98 -2.08 9.82
C LEU A 61 -6.25 -1.66 8.55
N LEU A 62 -6.75 -2.08 7.40
CA LEU A 62 -6.24 -1.75 6.09
C LEU A 62 -7.23 -0.86 5.35
N SER A 63 -6.81 0.32 4.93
CA SER A 63 -7.55 1.20 4.04
C SER A 63 -6.82 1.30 2.71
N SER A 64 -7.54 1.25 1.59
CA SER A 64 -6.98 1.37 0.25
C SER A 64 -7.91 2.17 -0.65
N ILE A 65 -7.35 3.20 -1.28
CA ILE A 65 -8.05 4.09 -2.20
C ILE A 65 -7.31 4.06 -3.53
N SER A 66 -8.02 4.05 -4.66
CA SER A 66 -7.41 4.08 -5.99
C SER A 66 -8.15 5.03 -6.92
N THR A 67 -7.43 5.56 -7.93
CA THR A 67 -7.95 6.52 -8.91
C THR A 67 -9.12 5.98 -9.72
N ILE A 68 -9.22 4.66 -9.88
CA ILE A 68 -10.30 3.99 -10.63
C ILE A 68 -11.60 3.92 -9.80
N GLY A 69 -11.77 4.79 -8.80
CA GLY A 69 -12.96 4.89 -7.96
C GLY A 69 -13.15 3.75 -6.97
N ARG A 70 -12.20 2.79 -6.84
CA ARG A 70 -12.29 1.75 -5.81
C ARG A 70 -11.75 2.29 -4.49
N GLN A 71 -12.67 2.69 -3.60
CA GLN A 71 -12.42 2.91 -2.19
C GLN A 71 -12.77 1.64 -1.43
N SER A 72 -11.82 1.08 -0.69
CA SER A 72 -12.01 -0.14 0.08
C SER A 72 -11.37 0.00 1.46
N ALA A 73 -12.09 -0.38 2.49
CA ALA A 73 -11.57 -0.53 3.85
C ALA A 73 -11.78 -1.99 4.28
N SER A 74 -10.74 -2.60 4.86
CA SER A 74 -10.71 -3.99 5.28
C SER A 74 -10.14 -4.07 6.69
N VAL A 75 -10.80 -4.83 7.57
CA VAL A 75 -10.27 -5.15 8.90
C VAL A 75 -9.69 -6.55 8.84
N LYS A 76 -8.43 -6.70 9.24
CA LYS A 76 -7.76 -8.01 9.30
C LYS A 76 -7.42 -8.36 10.75
N VAL A 77 -8.02 -9.46 11.20
CA VAL A 77 -7.71 -10.12 12.47
C VAL A 77 -6.78 -11.30 12.18
N SER A 78 -5.69 -11.44 12.93
CA SER A 78 -4.77 -12.58 12.81
C SER A 78 -4.42 -13.06 14.20
N LYS A 79 -5.02 -14.18 14.61
CA LYS A 79 -4.82 -14.79 15.93
C LYS A 79 -3.63 -15.75 15.84
N ASP A 80 -2.47 -15.31 16.31
CA ASP A 80 -1.36 -16.21 16.66
C ASP A 80 -1.76 -16.90 17.97
N TYR A 81 -1.73 -18.24 17.98
CA TYR A 81 -2.03 -19.06 19.16
C TYR A 81 -0.75 -19.40 19.91
#